data_AF-A0A1F1Q450-F1
#
_entry.id   AF-A0A1F1Q450-F1
#
_cell.length_a   1.000
_cell.length_b   1.000
_cell.length_c   1.000
_cell.angle_alpha   90.00
_cell.angle_beta   90.00
_cell.angle_gamma   90.00
#
_symmetry.space_group_name_H-M   'P 1'
#
loop_
_entity.id
_entity.type
_entity.pdbx_description
1 polymer ?
#
loop_
_entity_poly.entity_id
_entity_poly.type
_entity_poly.pdbx_seq_one_letter_code
_entity_poly.pdbx_strand_id
1 'polypeptide(L)' 'MRTDPQMKVRLPEELKQWVEAEAQRNCRSQTAEVVFALLEEKKRREQAVA' A
#
# COMPACT_ATOMS: atom_id res chain seq x y z
N MET A 1 -19.90 7.95 3.15
CA MET A 1 -19.56 6.73 2.39
C MET A 1 -18.25 7.01 1.66
N ARG A 2 -17.20 6.20 1.83
CA ARG A 2 -15.98 6.35 1.00
C ARG A 2 -16.34 5.90 -0.42
N THR A 3 -16.24 6.82 -1.37
CA THR A 3 -16.51 6.59 -2.81
C THR A 3 -15.28 6.04 -3.53
N ASP A 4 -14.21 5.74 -2.79
CA ASP A 4 -12.95 5.26 -3.35
C ASP A 4 -13.14 3.90 -4.03
N PRO A 5 -12.62 3.71 -5.25
CA PRO A 5 -12.73 2.45 -5.96
C PRO A 5 -12.07 1.31 -5.16
N GLN A 6 -12.86 0.31 -4.76
CA GLN A 6 -12.34 -0.86 -4.07
C GLN A 6 -11.71 -1.83 -5.07
N MET A 7 -10.39 -1.99 -4.98
CA MET A 7 -9.64 -2.91 -5.82
C MET A 7 -9.51 -4.26 -5.10
N LYS A 8 -10.09 -5.33 -5.66
CA LYS A 8 -9.86 -6.70 -5.18
C LYS A 8 -8.57 -7.23 -5.83
N VAL A 9 -7.45 -7.04 -5.15
CA VAL A 9 -6.15 -7.57 -5.59
C VAL A 9 -5.92 -8.92 -4.94
N ARG A 10 -5.54 -9.93 -5.73
CA ARG A 10 -4.99 -11.18 -5.17
C ARG A 10 -3.51 -10.97 -4.93
N LEU A 11 -3.14 -10.65 -3.69
CA LEU A 11 -1.75 -10.61 -3.30
C LEU A 11 -1.26 -12.05 -3.01
N PRO A 12 -0.02 -12.40 -3.44
CA PRO A 12 0.62 -13.62 -2.96
C PRO A 12 0.77 -13.57 -1.44
N GLU A 13 0.69 -14.73 -0.79
CA GLU A 13 0.59 -14.85 0.67
C GLU A 13 1.77 -14.19 1.40
N GLU A 14 2.97 -14.34 0.84
CA GLU A 14 4.20 -13.69 1.33
C GLU A 14 4.07 -12.17 1.40
N LEU A 15 3.53 -11.54 0.35
CA LEU A 15 3.37 -10.09 0.27
C LEU A 15 2.28 -9.59 1.21
N LYS A 16 1.23 -10.39 1.42
CA LYS A 16 0.19 -10.10 2.41
C LYS A 16 0.75 -10.13 3.84
N GLN A 17 1.55 -11.14 4.17
CA GLN A 17 2.18 -11.25 5.50
C GLN A 17 3.14 -10.09 5.76
N TRP A 18 3.92 -9.69 4.76
CA TRP A 18 4.82 -8.55 4.87
C TRP A 18 4.05 -7.24 5.11
N VAL A 19 3.00 -6.97 4.31
CA VAL A 19 2.12 -5.80 4.48
C VAL A 19 1.44 -5.79 5.85
N GLU A 20 0.99 -6.94 6.33
CA GLU A 20 0.36 -7.07 7.65
C GLU A 20 1.33 -6.73 8.78
N ALA A 21 2.57 -7.20 8.69
CA ALA A 21 3.63 -6.88 9.65
C ALA A 21 4.01 -5.38 9.63
N GLU A 22 4.15 -4.78 8.45
CA GLU A 22 4.42 -3.34 8.29
C GLU A 22 3.26 -2.49 8.83
N ALA A 23 2.03 -2.85 8.47
CA ALA A 23 0.83 -2.16 8.94
C ALA A 23 0.70 -2.21 10.47
N GLN A 24 1.00 -3.36 11.08
CA GLN A 24 1.02 -3.52 12.54
C GLN A 24 2.12 -2.65 13.17
N ARG A 25 3.31 -2.59 12.59
CA ARG A 25 4.43 -1.75 13.06
C ARG A 25 4.10 -0.26 13.00
N ASN A 26 3.44 0.19 11.95
CA ASN A 26 3.10 1.60 11.74
C ASN A 26 1.75 2.00 12.35
N CYS A 27 1.08 1.10 13.09
CA CYS A 27 -0.27 1.31 13.63
C CYS A 27 -1.30 1.74 12.56
N ARG A 28 -1.19 1.16 11.36
CA ARG A 28 -2.04 1.45 10.19
C ARG A 28 -2.84 0.21 9.80
N SER A 29 -3.93 0.40 9.07
CA SER A 29 -4.62 -0.72 8.42
C SER A 29 -3.80 -1.20 7.22
N GLN A 30 -3.89 -2.48 6.87
CA GLN A 30 -3.22 -3.06 5.69
C GLN A 30 -3.47 -2.24 4.42
N THR A 31 -4.72 -1.80 4.21
CA THR A 31 -5.08 -0.94 3.07
C THR A 31 -4.35 0.42 3.11
N ALA A 32 -4.24 1.04 4.29
CA ALA A 32 -3.57 2.32 4.43
C ALA A 32 -2.07 2.21 4.17
N GLU A 33 -1.45 1.10 4.60
CA GLU A 33 -0.03 0.85 4.33
C GLU A 33 0.24 0.61 2.85
N VAL A 34 -0.59 -0.21 2.18
CA VAL A 34 -0.47 -0.44 0.74
C VAL A 34 -0.63 0.87 -0.03
N VAL A 35 -1.60 1.70 0.33
CA VAL A 35 -1.80 3.02 -0.29
C VAL A 35 -0.60 3.92 -0.03
N PHE A 36 -0.05 3.93 1.18
CA PHE A 36 1.13 4.72 1.51
C PHE A 36 2.36 4.29 0.71
N ALA A 37 2.66 2.99 0.67
CA ALA A 37 3.75 2.44 -0.13
C ALA A 37 3.60 2.74 -1.63
N LEU A 38 2.38 2.62 -2.16
CA LEU A 38 2.08 2.99 -3.56
C LEU A 38 2.27 4.48 -3.83
N LEU A 39 1.87 5.34 -2.91
CA LEU A 39 2.05 6.80 -3.01
C LEU A 39 3.53 7.19 -2.95
N GLU A 40 4.31 6.58 -2.06
CA GLU A 40 5.75 6.80 -1.97
C GLU A 40 6.47 6.34 -3.23
N GLU A 41 6.15 5.15 -3.74
CA GLU A 41 6.72 4.62 -4.97
C GLU A 41 6.34 5.49 -6.18
N LYS A 42 5.07 5.95 -6.26
CA LYS A 42 4.63 6.90 -7.29
C LYS A 42 5.47 8.17 -7.25
N LYS A 43 5.63 8.77 -6.07
CA LYS A 43 6.42 9.99 -5.88
C LYS A 43 7.88 9.78 -6.25
N ARG A 44 8.48 8.65 -5.86
CA ARG A 44 9.86 8.28 -6.20
C ARG A 44 10.05 8.15 -7.71
N ARG A 45 9.12 7.46 -8.40
CA ARG A 45 9.16 7.30 -9.86
C ARG A 45 8.94 8.61 -10.61
N GLU A 46 8.01 9.46 -10.15
CA GLU A 46 7.79 10.79 -10.74
C GLU A 46 9.02 11.68 -10.56
N GLN A 47 9.71 11.62 -9.41
CA GLN A 47 10.95 12.37 -9.19
C GLN A 47 12.14 11.83 -9.99
N ALA A 48 12.18 10.54 -10.29
CA ALA A 48 13.25 9.94 -11.09
C ALA A 48 13.11 10.19 -12.61
N VAL A 49 11.96 10.71 -13.05
CA VAL A 49 11.66 11.03 -14.47
C VAL A 49 11.80 12.53 -14.76
N ALA A 50 12.19 13.35 -13.78
CA ALA A 50 12.51 14.77 -13.95
C ALA A 50 14.01 15.00 -14.12
#